data_AF-A0A4Q6AZE9-F1
#
_entry.id   AF-A0A4Q6AZE9-F1
#
_cell.length_a   1.000
_cell.length_b   1.000
_cell.length_c   1.000
_cell.angle_alpha   90.00
_cell.angle_beta   90.00
_cell.angle_gamma   90.00
#
_symmetry.space_group_name_H-M   'P 1'
#
loop_
_entity.id
_entity.type
_entity.pdbx_description
1 polymer ?
#
loop_
_entity_poly.entity_id
_entity_poly.type
_entity_poly.pdbx_seq_one_letter_code
_entity_poly.pdbx_strand_id
1 'polypeptide(L)'
;MKKLLFLLGSVAGLHSFGQLVTRVTDPVEWVNTLMGTDSKPSLSNGNTYPSICVPWGMNFWTPQTGKMGDGWAYMYSADKIRGFKQTHQPSPWMNDYGQFSIMPLTGKLRFKEDDRASWFSHKAEVAKPYYYSVYLADHDVTTEITPTER
;
A
#
# COMPACT_ATOMS: atom_id res chain seq x y z
N MET A 1 58.52 -9.62 -59.71
CA MET A 1 58.17 -10.64 -58.69
C MET A 1 58.15 -9.99 -57.32
N LYS A 2 56.97 -9.94 -56.69
CA LYS A 2 56.69 -9.99 -55.23
C LYS A 2 55.27 -9.43 -55.03
N LYS A 3 54.30 -10.34 -55.02
CA LYS A 3 52.91 -10.09 -54.62
C LYS A 3 52.90 -9.90 -53.10
N LEU A 4 52.35 -8.80 -52.61
CA LEU A 4 52.05 -8.64 -51.19
C LEU A 4 50.54 -8.53 -51.04
N LEU A 5 49.90 -9.67 -50.72
CA LEU A 5 48.48 -9.70 -50.35
C LEU A 5 48.35 -9.07 -48.96
N PHE A 6 47.67 -7.93 -48.87
CA PHE A 6 47.15 -7.42 -47.59
C PHE A 6 45.79 -8.08 -47.33
N LEU A 7 45.74 -8.93 -46.31
CA LEU A 7 44.53 -9.54 -45.80
C LEU A 7 43.73 -8.45 -45.07
N LEU A 8 42.61 -7.98 -45.64
CA LEU A 8 41.64 -7.17 -44.91
C LEU A 8 40.95 -8.07 -43.88
N GLY A 9 41.44 -8.06 -42.64
CA GLY A 9 40.71 -8.63 -41.51
C GLY A 9 39.51 -7.76 -41.19
N SER A 10 38.32 -8.21 -41.56
CA SER A 10 37.04 -7.63 -41.13
C SER A 10 36.89 -7.84 -39.62
N VAL A 11 37.23 -6.82 -38.83
CA VAL A 11 36.88 -6.77 -37.41
C VAL A 11 35.37 -6.51 -37.33
N ALA A 12 34.58 -7.58 -37.30
CA ALA A 12 33.19 -7.50 -36.89
C ALA A 12 33.18 -7.15 -35.39
N GLY A 13 33.04 -5.86 -35.09
CA GLY A 13 32.86 -5.38 -33.73
C GLY A 13 31.59 -6.00 -33.14
N LEU A 14 31.76 -6.92 -32.21
CA LEU A 14 30.68 -7.36 -31.32
C LEU A 14 30.24 -6.15 -30.50
N HIS A 15 29.20 -5.45 -30.94
CA HIS A 15 28.54 -4.45 -30.13
C HIS A 15 27.84 -5.18 -28.98
N SER A 16 28.52 -5.23 -27.83
CA SER A 16 27.90 -5.61 -26.57
C SER A 16 26.86 -4.55 -26.22
N PHE A 17 25.59 -4.86 -26.44
CA PHE A 17 24.48 -4.06 -25.93
C PHE A 17 24.38 -4.32 -24.42
N GLY A 18 25.17 -3.59 -23.64
CA GLY A 18 24.95 -3.52 -22.20
C GLY A 18 23.56 -2.94 -21.94
N GLN A 19 22.74 -3.62 -21.14
CA GLN A 19 21.44 -3.11 -20.72
C GLN A 19 21.67 -1.81 -19.94
N LEU A 20 21.27 -0.69 -20.52
CA LEU A 20 21.20 0.58 -19.81
C LEU A 20 20.10 0.46 -18.76
N VAL A 21 20.50 0.27 -17.50
CA VAL A 21 19.56 0.38 -16.38
C VAL A 21 19.13 1.83 -16.32
N THR A 22 17.89 2.10 -16.74
CA THR A 22 17.25 3.42 -16.59
C THR A 22 17.28 3.80 -15.11
N ARG A 23 17.78 4.99 -14.78
CA ARG A 23 17.76 5.50 -13.40
C ARG A 23 16.33 5.43 -12.87
N VAL A 24 16.17 4.84 -11.69
CA VAL A 24 14.92 4.89 -10.95
C VAL A 24 14.71 6.33 -10.50
N THR A 25 13.74 7.01 -11.09
CA THR A 25 13.45 8.41 -10.76
C THR A 25 12.56 8.53 -9.53
N ASP A 26 11.76 7.51 -9.25
CA ASP A 26 10.81 7.52 -8.13
C ASP A 26 10.64 6.13 -7.49
N PRO A 27 11.55 5.73 -6.56
CA PRO A 27 11.54 4.38 -5.98
C PRO A 27 10.32 4.11 -5.10
N VAL A 28 9.63 5.16 -4.62
CA VAL A 28 8.41 5.01 -3.81
C VAL A 28 7.29 4.33 -4.60
N GLU A 29 7.31 4.46 -5.93
CA GLU A 29 6.29 3.87 -6.81
C GLU A 29 6.35 2.34 -6.85
N TRP A 30 7.46 1.76 -6.41
CA TRP A 30 7.62 0.30 -6.29
C TRP A 30 7.14 -0.24 -4.94
N VAL A 31 6.85 0.63 -3.98
CA VAL A 31 6.40 0.22 -2.65
C VAL A 31 4.94 -0.21 -2.72
N ASN A 32 4.68 -1.43 -2.29
CA ASN A 32 3.33 -1.95 -2.10
C ASN A 32 3.03 -2.06 -0.59
N THR A 33 2.24 -1.14 -0.05
CA THR A 33 1.84 -1.15 1.37
C THR A 33 0.87 -2.28 1.71
N LEU A 34 0.27 -2.95 0.71
CA LEU A 34 -0.59 -4.12 0.89
C LEU A 34 0.21 -5.44 0.94
N MET A 35 1.53 -5.39 0.74
CA MET A 35 2.36 -6.59 0.86
C MET A 35 2.30 -7.13 2.30
N GLY A 36 1.82 -8.36 2.46
CA GLY A 36 1.65 -9.04 3.75
C GLY A 36 0.27 -8.86 4.40
N THR A 37 -0.64 -8.07 3.81
CA THR A 37 -1.97 -7.80 4.40
C THR A 37 -2.99 -8.92 4.15
N ASP A 38 -2.72 -9.82 3.21
CA ASP A 38 -3.49 -11.06 3.06
C ASP A 38 -2.99 -12.13 4.04
N SER A 39 -3.20 -11.86 5.33
CA SER A 39 -2.79 -12.71 6.44
C SER A 39 -4.00 -13.09 7.30
N LYS A 40 -3.89 -14.22 8.01
CA LYS A 40 -4.92 -14.70 8.95
C LYS A 40 -4.26 -15.02 10.29
N PRO A 41 -5.02 -15.04 11.42
CA PRO A 41 -4.46 -15.44 12.71
C PRO A 41 -3.78 -16.80 12.72
N SER A 42 -4.27 -17.74 11.90
CA SER A 42 -3.71 -19.10 11.78
C SER A 42 -2.47 -19.21 10.89
N LEU A 43 -2.24 -18.28 9.97
CA LEU A 43 -1.12 -18.30 9.04
C LEU A 43 -0.80 -16.88 8.54
N SER A 44 0.40 -16.42 8.86
CA SER A 44 0.90 -15.11 8.47
C SER A 44 1.57 -15.15 7.10
N ASN A 45 1.18 -14.23 6.22
CA ASN A 45 1.94 -13.85 5.02
C ASN A 45 2.73 -12.55 5.25
N GLY A 46 2.78 -12.06 6.48
CA GLY A 46 3.45 -10.82 6.88
C GLY A 46 2.82 -10.17 8.11
N ASN A 47 1.50 -10.32 8.30
CA ASN A 47 0.73 -9.69 9.38
C ASN A 47 0.93 -8.16 9.42
N THR A 48 0.91 -7.53 8.24
CA THR A 48 1.02 -6.09 8.07
C THR A 48 -0.37 -5.46 7.88
N TYR A 49 -0.43 -4.14 7.99
CA TYR A 49 -1.54 -3.31 7.53
C TYR A 49 -0.94 -2.20 6.64
N PRO A 50 -1.70 -1.64 5.68
CA PRO A 50 -1.19 -0.56 4.85
C PRO A 50 -0.94 0.66 5.72
N SER A 51 0.34 0.94 6.00
CA SER A 51 0.75 2.11 6.77
C SER A 51 0.93 3.28 5.82
N ILE A 52 0.03 4.27 5.91
CA ILE A 52 0.19 5.55 5.24
C ILE A 52 0.85 6.48 6.25
N CYS A 53 2.11 6.82 5.99
CA CYS A 53 2.93 7.60 6.90
C CYS A 53 4.18 8.17 6.21
N VAL A 54 4.74 9.22 6.79
CA VAL A 54 6.14 9.60 6.54
C VAL A 54 7.10 8.66 7.29
N PRO A 55 8.37 8.53 6.88
CA PRO A 55 9.35 7.73 7.61
C PRO A 55 9.42 8.13 9.09
N TRP A 56 9.21 7.16 9.98
CA TRP A 56 9.17 7.35 11.45
C TRP A 56 8.13 8.39 11.94
N GLY A 57 7.04 8.60 11.18
CA GLY A 57 5.92 9.40 11.63
C GLY A 57 5.41 8.97 13.00
N MET A 58 4.99 9.93 13.82
CA MET A 58 4.41 9.65 15.13
C MET A 58 3.04 8.99 14.98
N ASN A 59 2.22 9.49 14.05
CA ASN A 59 0.86 9.05 13.81
C ASN A 59 0.78 8.36 12.44
N PHE A 60 0.51 7.06 12.41
CA PHE A 60 0.25 6.34 11.16
C PHE A 60 -1.24 6.32 10.88
N TRP A 61 -1.60 6.26 9.60
CA TRP A 61 -2.98 6.10 9.15
C TRP A 61 -3.15 4.78 8.42
N THR A 62 -4.30 4.14 8.58
CA THR A 62 -4.67 2.92 7.84
C THR A 62 -6.19 2.86 7.64
N PRO A 63 -6.70 2.35 6.51
CA PRO A 63 -8.06 1.82 6.46
C PRO A 63 -8.23 0.71 7.52
N GLN A 64 -9.40 0.66 8.15
CA GLN A 64 -9.76 -0.34 9.14
C GLN A 64 -10.88 -1.21 8.59
N THR A 65 -10.63 -2.52 8.45
CA THR A 65 -11.64 -3.53 8.08
C THR A 65 -12.00 -4.42 9.26
N GLY A 66 -11.05 -4.69 10.17
CA GLY A 66 -11.26 -5.42 11.43
C GLY A 66 -12.00 -4.60 12.50
N LYS A 67 -12.63 -5.28 13.46
CA LYS A 67 -13.37 -4.64 14.56
C LYS A 67 -12.46 -3.79 15.45
N MET A 68 -13.02 -2.77 16.10
CA MET A 68 -12.24 -1.98 17.07
C MET A 68 -11.68 -2.88 18.18
N GLY A 69 -10.37 -2.81 18.40
CA GLY A 69 -9.63 -3.66 19.35
C GLY A 69 -9.08 -4.97 18.77
N ASP A 70 -9.43 -5.33 17.54
CA ASP A 70 -8.81 -6.46 16.84
C ASP A 70 -7.40 -6.08 16.34
N GLY A 71 -6.42 -6.96 16.58
CA GLY A 71 -5.06 -6.81 16.08
C GLY A 71 -4.97 -6.88 14.55
N TRP A 72 -5.88 -7.59 13.89
CA TRP A 72 -5.99 -7.60 12.43
C TRP A 72 -6.84 -6.42 11.95
N ALA A 73 -6.34 -5.20 12.22
CA ALA A 73 -7.01 -3.94 11.90
C ALA A 73 -7.39 -3.83 10.41
N TYR A 74 -6.54 -4.38 9.53
CA TYR A 74 -6.80 -4.51 8.10
C TYR A 74 -6.43 -5.91 7.63
N MET A 75 -7.30 -6.51 6.81
CA MET A 75 -7.06 -7.76 6.10
C MET A 75 -7.49 -7.60 4.64
N TYR A 76 -6.64 -8.02 3.71
CA TYR A 76 -6.91 -7.92 2.26
C TYR A 76 -8.17 -8.69 1.85
N SER A 77 -8.50 -9.78 2.52
CA SER A 77 -9.70 -10.57 2.22
C SER A 77 -11.00 -9.98 2.78
N ALA A 78 -10.96 -8.84 3.47
CA ALA A 78 -12.14 -8.23 4.04
C ALA A 78 -12.87 -7.35 3.01
N ASP A 79 -14.20 -7.43 2.98
CA ASP A 79 -14.98 -6.73 1.97
C ASP A 79 -15.45 -5.32 2.35
N LYS A 80 -15.26 -4.94 3.62
CA LYS A 80 -15.79 -3.68 4.16
C LYS A 80 -14.76 -2.89 4.97
N ILE A 81 -14.76 -1.59 4.75
CA ILE A 81 -14.06 -0.61 5.59
C ILE A 81 -15.06 0.00 6.58
N ARG A 82 -14.68 0.06 7.85
CA ARG A 82 -15.50 0.60 8.95
C ARG A 82 -14.96 1.92 9.54
N GLY A 83 -13.84 2.40 9.00
CA GLY A 83 -13.23 3.67 9.32
C GLY A 83 -11.81 3.79 8.79
N PHE A 84 -11.27 4.99 8.89
CA PHE A 84 -9.88 5.32 8.66
C PHE A 84 -9.27 5.67 10.00
N LYS A 85 -8.29 4.88 10.39
CA LYS A 85 -7.80 4.78 11.76
C LYS A 85 -6.43 5.43 11.88
N GLN A 86 -6.27 6.31 12.86
CA GLN A 86 -4.94 6.65 13.38
C GLN A 86 -4.46 5.52 14.29
N THR A 87 -3.26 5.01 14.05
CA THR A 87 -2.72 3.81 14.71
C THR A 87 -1.26 3.98 15.09
N HIS A 88 -0.85 3.26 16.13
CA HIS A 88 0.54 3.09 16.57
C HIS A 88 0.89 1.59 16.70
N GLN A 89 0.07 0.71 16.13
CA GLN A 89 0.18 -0.74 16.31
C GLN A 89 1.47 -1.29 15.68
N PRO A 90 2.38 -1.90 16.44
CA PRO A 90 3.59 -2.47 15.84
C PRO A 90 3.37 -3.90 15.29
N SER A 91 2.36 -4.61 15.78
CA SER A 91 1.97 -5.96 15.31
C SER A 91 0.57 -6.30 15.80
N PRO A 92 -0.17 -7.23 15.14
CA PRO A 92 -1.49 -7.65 15.63
C PRO A 92 -1.46 -8.24 17.05
N TRP A 93 -0.33 -8.80 17.48
CA TRP A 93 -0.17 -9.45 18.78
C TRP A 93 0.01 -8.46 19.94
N MET A 94 0.71 -7.35 19.67
CA MET A 94 0.90 -6.27 20.64
C MET A 94 -0.32 -5.35 20.72
N ASN A 95 -1.12 -5.32 19.65
CA ASN A 95 -2.27 -4.43 19.50
C ASN A 95 -1.86 -2.95 19.50
N ASP A 96 -2.83 -2.06 19.70
CA ASP A 96 -2.74 -0.65 19.38
C ASP A 96 -3.03 0.25 20.59
N TYR A 97 -2.55 1.50 20.53
CA TYR A 97 -2.78 2.52 21.55
C TYR A 97 -2.94 3.90 20.89
N GLY A 98 -3.48 4.88 21.63
CA GLY A 98 -3.66 6.25 21.10
C GLY A 98 -4.50 6.30 19.81
N GLN A 99 -5.44 5.35 19.68
CA GLN A 99 -6.17 5.07 18.44
C GLN A 99 -7.54 5.74 18.41
N PHE A 100 -7.92 6.25 17.25
CA PHE A 100 -9.28 6.67 16.93
C PHE A 100 -9.53 6.47 15.43
N SER A 101 -10.79 6.56 15.00
CA SER A 101 -11.16 6.44 13.59
C SER A 101 -12.12 7.53 13.15
N ILE A 102 -12.01 7.91 11.88
CA ILE A 102 -12.95 8.80 11.18
C ILE A 102 -13.57 7.99 10.05
N MET A 103 -14.88 8.13 9.83
CA MET A 103 -15.59 7.47 8.72
C MET A 103 -16.52 8.50 8.08
N PRO A 104 -16.32 8.87 6.81
CA PRO A 104 -17.27 9.68 6.09
C PRO A 104 -18.51 8.86 5.75
N LEU A 105 -19.68 9.49 5.86
CA LEU A 105 -20.98 8.86 5.65
C LEU A 105 -21.88 9.83 4.88
N THR A 106 -22.79 9.28 4.09
CA THR A 106 -23.91 10.04 3.51
C THR A 106 -25.24 9.50 4.04
N GLY A 107 -26.29 10.31 3.99
CA GLY A 107 -27.62 9.91 4.46
C GLY A 107 -27.75 9.91 5.98
N LYS A 108 -28.09 8.75 6.57
CA LYS A 108 -28.42 8.64 8.01
C LYS A 108 -27.16 8.52 8.85
N LEU A 109 -27.11 9.25 9.96
CA LEU A 109 -26.03 9.12 10.94
C LEU A 109 -26.01 7.69 11.52
N ARG A 110 -24.84 7.04 11.42
CA ARG A 110 -24.55 5.72 11.99
C ARG A 110 -23.29 5.80 12.82
N PHE A 111 -23.38 5.48 14.11
CA PHE A 111 -22.22 5.50 14.99
C PHE A 111 -21.56 4.12 15.13
N LYS A 112 -22.37 3.06 15.28
CA LYS A 112 -21.88 1.69 15.47
C LYS A 112 -21.05 1.25 14.26
N GLU A 113 -19.93 0.58 14.53
CA GLU A 113 -18.94 0.25 13.51
C GLU A 113 -19.49 -0.65 12.39
N ASP A 114 -20.32 -1.64 12.73
CA ASP A 114 -20.90 -2.56 11.74
C ASP A 114 -21.99 -1.86 10.91
N ASP A 115 -22.70 -0.87 11.49
CA ASP A 115 -23.78 -0.13 10.81
C ASP A 115 -23.26 0.94 9.83
N ARG A 116 -22.06 1.46 10.08
CA ARG A 116 -21.43 2.53 9.28
C ARG A 116 -20.47 2.00 8.22
N ALA A 117 -20.09 0.72 8.30
CA ALA A 117 -19.14 0.09 7.40
C ALA A 117 -19.65 0.07 5.95
N SER A 118 -18.76 0.33 5.00
CA SER A 118 -19.06 0.34 3.58
C SER A 118 -18.33 -0.77 2.85
N TRP A 119 -18.99 -1.38 1.87
CA TRP A 119 -18.30 -2.17 0.84
C TRP A 119 -17.26 -1.34 0.10
N PHE A 120 -16.16 -1.98 -0.27
CA PHE A 120 -15.11 -1.42 -1.13
C PHE A 120 -14.52 -2.53 -2.02
N SER A 121 -13.65 -2.16 -2.97
CA SER A 121 -12.89 -3.12 -3.77
C SER A 121 -11.47 -2.61 -3.95
N HIS A 122 -10.48 -3.51 -3.91
CA HIS A 122 -9.09 -3.17 -4.23
C HIS A 122 -8.90 -2.60 -5.64
N LYS A 123 -9.85 -2.84 -6.56
CA LYS A 123 -9.83 -2.21 -7.90
C LYS A 123 -10.06 -0.70 -7.87
N ALA A 124 -10.70 -0.21 -6.81
CA ALA A 124 -10.98 1.20 -6.56
C ALA A 124 -10.22 1.69 -5.32
N GLU A 125 -9.13 1.01 -4.95
CA GLU A 125 -8.24 1.36 -3.86
C GLU A 125 -6.86 1.70 -4.42
N VAL A 126 -6.30 2.81 -3.96
CA VAL A 126 -4.91 3.20 -4.18
C VAL A 126 -4.26 3.26 -2.81
N ALA A 127 -3.26 2.42 -2.59
CA ALA A 127 -2.51 2.38 -1.34
C ALA A 127 -1.03 2.64 -1.61
N LYS A 128 -0.55 3.82 -1.21
CA LYS A 128 0.84 4.27 -1.29
C LYS A 128 1.30 4.73 0.10
N PRO A 129 2.62 4.73 0.39
CA PRO A 129 3.11 5.20 1.69
C PRO A 129 2.70 6.64 2.01
N TYR A 130 2.61 7.50 0.98
CA TYR A 130 2.34 8.93 1.11
C TYR A 130 0.89 9.33 0.81
N TYR A 131 0.07 8.40 0.30
CA TYR A 131 -1.28 8.69 -0.16
C TYR A 131 -2.15 7.42 -0.15
N TYR A 132 -3.37 7.55 0.35
CA TYR A 132 -4.37 6.51 0.24
C TYR A 132 -5.68 7.06 -0.30
N SER A 133 -6.33 6.31 -1.17
CA SER A 133 -7.64 6.62 -1.71
C SER A 133 -8.50 5.37 -1.84
N VAL A 134 -9.76 5.46 -1.46
CA VAL A 134 -10.73 4.38 -1.69
C VAL A 134 -12.13 4.92 -1.95
N TYR A 135 -12.85 4.25 -2.84
CA TYR A 135 -14.27 4.48 -3.04
C TYR A 135 -15.12 3.61 -2.10
N LEU A 136 -15.99 4.24 -1.32
CA LEU A 136 -16.92 3.63 -0.37
C LEU A 136 -18.29 3.48 -1.02
N ALA A 137 -18.61 2.28 -1.49
CA ALA A 137 -19.78 2.03 -2.34
C ALA A 137 -21.13 2.30 -1.65
N ASP A 138 -21.25 2.03 -0.34
CA ASP A 138 -22.51 2.22 0.39
C ASP A 138 -22.81 3.70 0.66
N HIS A 139 -21.78 4.55 0.63
CA HIS A 139 -21.90 5.99 0.91
C HIS A 139 -21.73 6.87 -0.32
N ASP A 140 -21.33 6.31 -1.47
CA ASP A 140 -21.02 7.06 -2.70
C ASP A 140 -19.98 8.18 -2.42
N VAL A 141 -18.90 7.83 -1.72
CA VAL A 141 -17.84 8.76 -1.31
C VAL A 141 -16.48 8.18 -1.63
N THR A 142 -15.65 8.99 -2.28
CA THR A 142 -14.20 8.77 -2.33
C THR A 142 -13.55 9.42 -1.12
N THR A 143 -12.74 8.66 -0.38
CA THR A 143 -11.95 9.19 0.75
C THR A 143 -10.47 9.17 0.37
N GLU A 144 -9.78 10.28 0.62
CA GLU A 144 -8.35 10.45 0.36
C GLU A 144 -7.62 10.88 1.65
N ILE A 145 -6.43 10.34 1.91
CA ILE A 145 -5.61 10.64 3.10
C ILE A 145 -4.15 10.83 2.71
N THR A 146 -3.56 11.95 3.15
CA THR A 146 -2.12 12.25 3.06
C THR A 146 -1.60 12.69 4.44
N PRO A 147 -0.77 11.88 5.11
CA PRO A 147 -0.31 12.17 6.46
C PRO A 147 0.92 13.10 6.47
N THR A 148 1.13 13.74 7.62
CA THR A 148 2.44 14.32 7.99
C THR A 148 3.06 13.50 9.11
N GLU A 149 4.04 14.05 9.83
CA GLU A 149 4.59 13.37 11.02
C GLU A 149 3.56 13.18 12.15
N ARG A 150 2.58 14.10 12.29
CA ARG A 150 1.63 14.13 13.41
C ARG A 150 0.25 14.59 12.95
#